data_AF-A0A0V0GDQ4-F1
#
_entry.id   AF-A0A0V0GDQ4-F1
#
_cell.length_a   1.000
_cell.length_b   1.000
_cell.length_c   1.000
_cell.angle_alpha   90.00
_cell.angle_beta   90.00
_cell.angle_gamma   90.00
#
_symmetry.space_group_name_H-M   'P 1'
#
loop_
_entity.id
_entity.type
_entity.pdbx_description
1 polymer ?
#
loop_
_entity_poly.entity_id
_entity_poly.type
_entity_poly.pdbx_seq_one_letter_code
_entity_poly.pdbx_strand_id
1 'polypeptide(L)' 'MLIGSCSRYVGVRAVETVYWRAQPGSNGQISKIIKTKKILFFPPSDHPRPNISTSIRQMHNMTSLSN' A
#
# COMPACT_ATOMS: atom_id res chain seq x y z
N MET A 1 -7.75 2.84 -6.97
CA MET A 1 -8.13 2.24 -5.68
C MET A 1 -6.89 1.72 -4.95
N LEU A 2 -6.68 2.03 -3.66
CA LEU A 2 -5.60 1.44 -2.86
C LEU A 2 -5.98 -0.01 -2.51
N ILE A 3 -5.12 -0.97 -2.85
CA ILE A 3 -5.37 -2.41 -2.66
C ILE A 3 -4.42 -3.05 -1.64
N GLY A 4 -3.32 -2.38 -1.32
CA GLY A 4 -2.48 -2.79 -0.21
C GLY A 4 -1.36 -1.81 0.09
N SER A 5 -0.73 -2.02 1.24
CA SER A 5 0.48 -1.34 1.66
C SER A 5 1.33 -2.25 2.54
N CYS A 6 2.65 -2.13 2.43
CA CYS A 6 3.60 -2.82 3.29
C CYS A 6 4.66 -1.83 3.74
N SER A 7 4.89 -1.75 5.04
CA SER A 7 5.95 -0.94 5.62
C SER A 7 7.11 -1.82 6.06
N ARG A 8 8.34 -1.31 5.98
CA ARG A 8 9.52 -1.95 6.60
C ARG A 8 10.50 -0.90 7.10
N TYR A 9 11.26 -1.23 8.13
CA TYR A 9 12.42 -0.43 8.51
C TYR A 9 13.49 -0.54 7.42
N VAL A 10 14.10 0.59 7.08
CA VAL A 10 15.25 0.66 6.18
C VAL A 10 16.34 1.44 6.91
N GLY A 11 17.38 0.73 7.35
CA GLY A 11 18.39 1.28 8.24
C GLY A 11 17.85 1.54 9.66
N VAL A 12 18.53 2.43 10.39
CA VAL A 12 18.23 2.66 11.83
C VAL A 12 17.09 3.65 12.04
N ARG A 13 16.85 4.55 11.08
CA ARG A 13 15.99 5.75 11.24
C ARG A 13 15.07 6.04 10.06
N ALA A 14 14.75 5.04 9.25
CA ALA A 14 13.77 5.23 8.20
C ALA A 14 12.78 4.07 8.12
N VAL A 15 11.55 4.39 7.74
CA VAL A 15 10.54 3.41 7.33
C VAL A 15 10.22 3.66 5.87
N GLU A 16 10.33 2.61 5.07
CA GLU A 16 9.83 2.59 3.71
C GLU A 16 8.43 1.98 3.72
N THR A 17 7.48 2.68 3.12
CA THR A 17 6.15 2.15 2.83
C THR A 17 5.97 2.03 1.32
N VAL A 18 5.63 0.82 0.89
CA VAL A 18 5.22 0.49 -0.46
C VAL A 18 3.69 0.47 -0.51
N TYR A 19 3.12 1.06 -1.56
CA TYR A 19 1.68 1.06 -1.81
C TYR A 19 1.38 0.41 -3.16
N TRP A 20 0.31 -0.38 -3.21
CA TRP A 20 -0.25 -0.93 -4.44
C TRP A 20 -1.63 -0.33 -4.69
N ARG A 21 -1.83 0.22 -5.88
CA ARG A 21 -3.10 0.78 -6.31
C ARG A 21 -3.59 0.09 -7.58
N ALA A 22 -4.79 -0.46 -7.55
CA ALA A 22 -5.49 -0.87 -8.75
C ALA A 22 -5.99 0.37 -9.49
N GLN A 23 -5.63 0.48 -10.76
CA GLN A 23 -6.24 1.39 -11.72
C GLN A 23 -7.37 0.64 -12.42
N PRO A 24 -8.62 1.08 -12.29
CA PRO A 24 -9.72 0.50 -13.04
C PRO A 24 -9.56 0.83 -14.53
N GLY A 25 -9.93 -0.11 -15.39
CA GLY A 25 -10.12 0.07 -16.83
C GLY A 25 -11.59 0.31 -17.17
N SER A 26 -11.92 0.23 -18.46
CA SER A 26 -13.31 0.17 -18.90
C SER A 26 -13.99 -1.10 -18.34
N ASN A 27 -15.27 -0.99 -18.01
CA ASN A 27 -16.11 -2.10 -17.53
C ASN A 27 -15.74 -2.69 -16.16
N GLY A 28 -15.13 -1.89 -15.27
CA GLY A 28 -14.86 -2.32 -13.89
C GLY A 28 -13.74 -3.35 -13.73
N GLN A 29 -13.07 -3.75 -14.82
CA GLN A 29 -11.89 -4.59 -14.76
C GLN A 29 -10.68 -3.80 -14.25
N ILE A 30 -9.73 -4.47 -13.60
CA ILE A 30 -8.45 -3.84 -13.25
C ILE A 30 -7.58 -3.81 -14.50
N SER A 31 -7.25 -2.62 -15.00
CA SER A 31 -6.37 -2.46 -16.17
C SER A 31 -4.89 -2.52 -15.79
N LYS A 32 -4.54 -2.01 -14.61
CA LYS A 32 -3.15 -1.91 -14.15
C LYS A 32 -3.04 -1.87 -12.64
N ILE A 33 -1.93 -2.40 -12.13
CA ILE A 33 -1.51 -2.18 -10.74
C ILE A 33 -0.35 -1.18 -10.74
N ILE A 34 -0.53 -0.07 -10.04
CA ILE A 34 0.49 0.97 -9.84
C ILE A 34 1.14 0.75 -8.48
N LYS A 35 2.48 0.63 -8.48
CA LYS A 35 3.29 0.55 -7.26
C LYS A 35 3.95 1.90 -7.01
N THR A 36 3.78 2.45 -5.81
CA THR A 36 4.51 3.64 -5.36
C THR A 36 5.25 3.36 -4.05
N LYS A 37 6.30 4.14 -3.78
CA LYS A 37 7.10 4.04 -2.56
C LYS A 37 7.20 5.40 -1.88
N LYS A 38 7.17 5.41 -0.56
CA LYS A 38 7.45 6.58 0.28
C LYS A 38 8.45 6.17 1.36
N ILE A 39 9.45 7.02 1.60
CA ILE A 39 10.41 6.84 2.69
C ILE A 39 10.15 7.97 3.68
N LEU A 40 10.00 7.62 4.95
CA LEU A 40 9.89 8.55 6.06
C LEU A 40 11.14 8.41 6.93
N PHE A 41 11.86 9.52 7.12
CA PHE A 41 13.01 9.59 8.01
C PHE A 41 12.55 10.11 9.37
N PHE A 42 13.05 9.49 10.45
CA PHE A 42 12.78 9.91 11.82
C PHE A 42 13.94 10.75 12.35
N PRO A 43 13.66 11.79 13.15
CA PRO A 43 14.69 12.54 13.83
C PRO A 43 15.48 11.63 14.79
N PRO A 44 16.73 12.01 15.15
CA PRO A 44 17.46 11.37 16.23
C PRO A 44 16.80 11.69 17.57
N SER A 45 15.82 10.91 17.99
CA SER A 45 15.32 10.95 19.37
C SER A 45 14.77 9.59 19.81
N ASP A 46 14.60 9.42 21.12
CA ASP A 46 13.97 8.29 21.79
C ASP A 46 12.47 8.15 21.49
N HIS A 47 11.99 8.66 20.35
CA HIS A 47 10.62 8.44 19.93
C HIS A 47 10.38 6.94 19.71
N PRO A 48 9.24 6.42 20.19
CA PRO A 48 8.92 5.02 20.03
C PRO A 48 8.92 4.68 18.55
N ARG A 49 9.67 3.63 18.21
CA ARG A 49 9.74 3.09 16.86
C ARG A 49 8.31 2.85 16.34
N PRO A 50 7.91 3.45 15.21
CA PRO A 50 6.54 3.34 14.72
C PRO A 50 6.18 1.88 14.44
N ASN A 51 4.97 1.48 14.81
CA ASN A 51 4.52 0.12 14.53
C ASN A 51 4.41 -0.09 13.01
N ILE A 52 5.07 -1.12 12.49
CA ILE A 52 5.02 -1.46 11.08
C ILE A 52 3.73 -2.21 10.81
N SER A 53 2.93 -1.69 9.88
CA SER A 53 1.72 -2.35 9.42
C SER A 53 1.85 -2.86 7.98
N THR A 54 1.24 -4.02 7.74
CA THR A 54 0.91 -4.51 6.40
C THR A 54 -0.61 -4.55 6.30
N SER A 55 -1.14 -4.08 5.18
CA SER A 55 -2.57 -4.10 4.90
C SER A 55 -2.78 -4.56 3.47
N ILE A 56 -3.65 -5.55 3.28
CA ILE A 56 -4.07 -6.02 1.97
C ILE A 56 -5.59 -6.01 1.98
N ARG A 57 -6.19 -5.34 1.00
CA ARG A 57 -7.63 -5.41 0.79
C ARG A 57 -7.90 -6.65 -0.04
N GLN A 58 -8.55 -7.64 0.56
CA GLN A 58 -9.17 -8.72 -0.21
C GLN A 58 -10.23 -8.11 -1.12
N MET A 59 -9.97 -8.13 -2.42
CA MET A 59 -10.95 -7.77 -3.43
C MET A 59 -11.86 -8.98 -3.65
N HIS A 60 -12.79 -9.20 -2.74
CA HIS A 60 -13.88 -10.13 -3.01
C HIS A 60 -14.91 -9.42 -3.90
N ASN A 61 -15.21 -10.01 -5.05
CA ASN A 61 -16.26 -9.63 -5.99
C ASN A 61 -16.11 -8.26 -6.68
N MET A 62 -15.38 -8.25 -7.79
CA MET A 62 -15.59 -7.26 -8.86
C MET A 62 -16.10 -7.93 -10.15
N THR A 63 -16.75 -9.10 -10.02
CA THR A 63 -17.22 -9.95 -11.12
C THR A 63 -18.73 -10.24 -11.09
N SER A 64 -19.54 -9.63 -10.21
CA SER A 64 -20.99 -9.84 -10.21
C SER A 64 -21.79 -8.55 -10.36
N LEU A 65 -21.94 -8.08 -11.59
CA LEU A 65 -23.12 -7.33 -12.04
C LEU A 65 -23.13 -7.35 -13.58
N SER A 66 -23.57 -8.48 -14.13
CA SER A 66 -24.01 -8.60 -15.51
C SER A 66 -25.41 -9.22 -15.50
N ASN A 67 -26.32 -8.51 -16.17
CA ASN A 67 -27.76 -8.72 -16.38
C ASN A 67 -28.68 -8.12 -15.32
#